data_AF-A0A7S3C1N9-F1
#
_entry.id   AF-A0A7S3C1N9-F1
#
_cell.length_a   1.000
_cell.length_b   1.000
_cell.length_c   1.000
_cell.angle_alpha   90.00
_cell.angle_beta   90.00
_cell.angle_gamma   90.00
#
_symmetry.space_group_name_H-M   'P 1'
#
loop_
_entity.id
_entity.type
_entity.pdbx_description
1 polymer ?
#
loop_
_entity_poly.entity_id
_entity_poly.type
_entity_poly.pdbx_seq_one_letter_code
_entity_poly.pdbx_strand_id
1 'polypeptide(L)'
;MLKDKGVEKGMSAATIAHARKRGAPSTPPSQNAAVLPKDFEDSIANTIRLWRSNKWQVTADDIIGWVAGQIEGTEYEARFKDGTPTTGWVSRFLKRKGFDTGKDPGLEKSRAQWCTVENLTTHYNVTRDALLMSNIFELNPDFDPEKDYSLEIVVKKGNERFLDAVFGMDETKVVHSMKARGGEKQ
;
A
#
# COMPACT_ATOMS: atom_id res chain seq x y z
N MET A 1 -1.59 -40.75 -46.27
CA MET A 1 -0.90 -39.57 -45.72
C MET A 1 -1.95 -38.59 -45.18
N LEU A 2 -2.27 -38.70 -43.89
CA LEU A 2 -2.77 -37.63 -43.01
C LEU A 2 -2.71 -38.21 -41.60
N LYS A 3 -1.96 -37.53 -40.74
CA LYS A 3 -1.41 -38.02 -39.48
C LYS A 3 -2.45 -37.97 -38.37
N ASP A 4 -2.57 -39.06 -37.62
CA ASP A 4 -3.01 -39.04 -36.23
C ASP A 4 -2.18 -37.99 -35.47
N LYS A 5 -2.85 -36.95 -35.00
CA LYS A 5 -2.31 -36.05 -33.98
C LYS A 5 -3.17 -36.22 -32.74
N GLY A 6 -2.56 -36.84 -31.74
CA GLY A 6 -3.19 -37.12 -30.47
C GLY A 6 -3.72 -35.89 -29.77
N VAL A 7 -4.75 -36.12 -28.96
CA VAL A 7 -5.02 -35.31 -27.79
C VAL A 7 -5.08 -36.26 -26.62
N GLU A 8 -3.91 -36.41 -26.01
CA GLU A 8 -3.71 -37.00 -24.70
C GLU A 8 -4.26 -36.03 -23.63
N LYS A 9 -4.62 -36.63 -22.48
CA LYS A 9 -4.80 -36.03 -21.14
C LYS A 9 -6.23 -35.67 -20.73
N GLY A 10 -6.73 -36.56 -19.88
CA GLY A 10 -8.02 -36.47 -19.22
C GLY A 10 -8.23 -35.15 -18.48
N MET A 11 -9.48 -34.69 -18.54
CA MET A 11 -9.97 -33.66 -17.64
C MET A 11 -9.65 -34.08 -16.20
N SER A 12 -8.92 -33.23 -15.49
CA SER A 12 -8.66 -33.49 -14.08
C SER A 12 -9.98 -33.53 -13.31
N ALA A 13 -10.00 -34.25 -12.19
CA ALA A 13 -11.16 -34.25 -11.29
C ALA A 13 -11.59 -32.81 -10.92
N ALA A 14 -10.67 -31.86 -10.91
CA ALA A 14 -10.96 -30.44 -10.71
C ALA A 14 -11.75 -29.81 -11.87
N THR A 15 -11.45 -30.16 -13.13
CA THR A 15 -12.19 -29.66 -14.30
C THR A 15 -13.62 -30.23 -14.33
N ILE A 16 -13.80 -31.49 -13.95
CA ILE A 16 -15.12 -32.13 -13.81
C ILE A 16 -15.91 -31.51 -12.65
N ALA A 17 -15.26 -31.26 -11.50
CA ALA A 17 -15.88 -30.58 -10.35
C ALA A 17 -16.29 -29.13 -10.68
N HIS A 18 -15.50 -28.43 -11.49
CA HIS A 18 -15.80 -27.06 -11.90
C HIS A 18 -16.98 -26.99 -12.90
N ALA A 19 -17.10 -28.00 -13.77
CA ALA A 19 -18.25 -28.14 -14.68
C ALA A 19 -19.53 -28.54 -13.91
N ARG A 20 -19.42 -29.41 -12.90
CA ARG A 20 -20.55 -29.78 -12.01
C ARG A 20 -21.09 -28.59 -11.21
N LYS A 21 -20.23 -27.66 -10.80
CA LYS A 21 -20.64 -26.39 -10.16
C LYS A 21 -21.41 -25.44 -11.08
N ARG A 22 -21.22 -25.51 -12.40
CA ARG A 22 -21.93 -24.65 -13.37
C ARG A 22 -23.36 -25.12 -13.68
N GLY A 23 -23.68 -26.39 -13.39
CA GLY A 23 -25.04 -26.94 -13.48
C GLY A 23 -25.78 -27.01 -12.15
N ALA A 24 -25.20 -26.49 -11.07
CA ALA A 24 -25.92 -26.36 -9.81
C ALA A 24 -27.06 -25.33 -10.00
N PRO A 25 -28.29 -25.63 -9.57
CA PRO A 25 -29.35 -24.62 -9.55
C PRO A 25 -28.78 -23.39 -8.85
N SER A 26 -28.94 -22.22 -9.50
CA SER A 26 -28.45 -20.96 -8.97
C SER A 26 -28.83 -20.88 -7.50
N THR A 27 -27.85 -20.86 -6.60
CA THR A 27 -28.10 -20.55 -5.20
C THR A 27 -29.00 -19.33 -5.18
N PRO A 28 -30.17 -19.36 -4.53
CA PRO A 28 -31.03 -18.19 -4.43
C PRO A 28 -30.14 -17.01 -3.99
N PRO A 29 -30.25 -15.82 -4.62
CA PRO A 29 -29.47 -14.69 -4.18
C PRO A 29 -29.69 -14.55 -2.68
N SER A 30 -28.61 -14.65 -1.91
CA SER A 30 -28.65 -14.46 -0.46
C SER A 30 -29.47 -13.20 -0.19
N GLN A 31 -30.66 -13.37 0.39
CA GLN A 31 -31.62 -12.28 0.63
C GLN A 31 -31.14 -11.30 1.72
N ASN A 32 -29.91 -11.44 2.23
CA ASN A 32 -29.38 -10.66 3.35
C ASN A 32 -28.13 -9.86 2.95
N ALA A 33 -28.12 -9.20 1.80
CA ALA A 33 -27.34 -7.97 1.74
C ALA A 33 -28.14 -6.96 2.56
N ALA A 34 -27.66 -6.54 3.74
CA ALA A 34 -28.31 -5.50 4.54
C ALA A 34 -28.55 -4.26 3.66
N VAL A 35 -29.76 -4.08 3.12
CA VAL A 35 -30.06 -2.93 2.27
C VAL A 35 -30.51 -1.82 3.21
N LEU A 36 -29.74 -0.73 3.23
CA LEU A 36 -30.11 0.48 3.94
C LEU A 36 -31.20 1.20 3.14
N PRO A 37 -32.04 2.03 3.78
CA PRO A 37 -33.03 2.84 3.07
C PRO A 37 -32.38 3.61 1.93
N LYS A 38 -33.10 3.77 0.82
CA LYS A 38 -32.57 4.41 -0.39
C LYS A 38 -32.03 5.81 -0.11
N ASP A 39 -32.75 6.59 0.69
CA ASP A 39 -32.37 7.96 1.05
C ASP A 39 -31.06 7.99 1.85
N PHE A 40 -30.87 6.99 2.73
CA PHE A 40 -29.62 6.82 3.46
C PHE A 40 -28.46 6.44 2.53
N GLU A 41 -28.70 5.50 1.61
CA GLU A 41 -27.72 5.15 0.58
C GLU A 41 -27.39 6.33 -0.36
N ASP A 42 -28.35 7.20 -0.65
CA ASP A 42 -28.15 8.41 -1.46
C ASP A 42 -27.35 9.48 -0.68
N SER A 43 -27.56 9.59 0.63
CA SER A 43 -26.73 10.41 1.53
C SER A 43 -25.27 9.94 1.53
N ILE A 44 -25.02 8.63 1.69
CA ILE A 44 -23.67 8.04 1.58
C ILE A 44 -23.05 8.39 0.22
N ALA A 45 -23.81 8.22 -0.87
CA ALA A 45 -23.32 8.51 -2.21
C ALA A 45 -22.95 9.99 -2.41
N ASN A 46 -23.75 10.91 -1.85
CA ASN A 46 -23.45 12.34 -1.89
C ASN A 46 -22.18 12.69 -1.10
N THR A 47 -21.99 12.09 0.07
CA THR A 47 -20.75 12.25 0.86
C THR A 47 -19.52 11.75 0.09
N ILE A 48 -19.61 10.58 -0.56
CA ILE A 48 -18.51 10.05 -1.39
C ILE A 48 -18.19 11.01 -2.55
N ARG A 49 -19.21 11.58 -3.21
CA ARG A 49 -19.00 12.57 -4.27
C ARG A 49 -18.29 13.82 -3.75
N LEU A 50 -18.71 14.32 -2.58
CA LEU A 50 -18.10 15.49 -1.94
C LEU A 50 -16.63 15.24 -1.57
N TRP A 51 -16.30 14.08 -0.99
CA TRP A 51 -14.92 13.74 -0.67
C TRP A 51 -14.05 13.64 -1.93
N ARG A 52 -14.56 12.98 -2.97
CA ARG A 52 -13.86 12.88 -4.27
C ARG A 52 -13.70 14.23 -4.96
N SER A 53 -14.66 15.16 -4.84
CA SER A 53 -14.52 16.51 -5.40
C SER A 53 -13.42 17.31 -4.72
N ASN A 54 -13.17 17.05 -3.43
CA ASN A 54 -12.06 17.61 -2.66
C ASN A 54 -10.73 16.88 -2.85
N LYS A 55 -10.63 15.98 -3.85
CA LYS A 55 -9.45 15.15 -4.14
C LYS A 55 -9.05 14.20 -3.01
N TRP A 56 -9.97 13.90 -2.09
CA TRP A 56 -9.73 12.89 -1.08
C TRP A 56 -9.91 11.49 -1.67
N GLN A 57 -8.97 10.61 -1.34
CA GLN A 57 -9.08 9.21 -1.67
C GLN A 57 -10.05 8.55 -0.69
N VAL A 58 -11.12 7.97 -1.21
CA VAL A 58 -12.14 7.29 -0.40
C VAL A 58 -11.92 5.79 -0.49
N THR A 59 -11.50 5.18 0.62
CA THR A 59 -11.26 3.74 0.74
C THR A 59 -12.51 3.01 1.21
N ALA A 60 -12.50 1.67 1.14
CA ALA A 60 -13.59 0.86 1.68
C ALA A 60 -13.71 1.03 3.22
N ASP A 61 -12.57 1.14 3.92
CA ASP A 61 -12.54 1.32 5.36
C ASP A 61 -13.16 2.64 5.79
N ASP A 62 -12.92 3.73 5.04
CA ASP A 62 -13.53 5.04 5.32
C ASP A 62 -15.06 4.96 5.24
N ILE A 63 -15.57 4.24 4.23
CA ILE A 63 -17.02 4.02 4.06
C ILE A 63 -17.56 3.15 5.19
N ILE A 64 -16.85 2.09 5.58
CA ILE A 64 -17.25 1.21 6.69
C ILE A 64 -17.34 2.02 7.98
N GLY A 65 -16.28 2.74 8.35
CA GLY A 65 -16.21 3.52 9.58
C GLY A 65 -17.25 4.64 9.61
N TRP A 66 -17.42 5.35 8.51
CA TRP A 66 -18.44 6.40 8.42
C TRP A 66 -19.86 5.83 8.56
N VAL A 67 -20.19 4.76 7.83
CA VAL A 67 -21.52 4.15 7.90
C VAL A 67 -21.77 3.56 9.29
N ALA A 68 -20.79 2.88 9.89
CA ALA A 68 -20.89 2.35 11.25
C ALA A 68 -21.23 3.46 12.26
N GLY A 69 -20.53 4.60 12.22
CA GLY A 69 -20.82 5.74 13.09
C GLY A 69 -22.15 6.43 12.81
N GLN A 70 -22.75 6.26 11.63
CA GLN A 70 -24.09 6.80 11.32
C GLN A 70 -25.23 5.86 11.74
N ILE A 71 -24.97 4.55 11.82
CA ILE A 71 -25.99 3.55 12.19
C ILE A 71 -25.91 3.13 13.65
N GLU A 72 -24.84 3.48 14.37
CA GLU A 72 -24.64 3.18 15.79
C GLU A 72 -25.86 3.61 16.62
N GLY A 73 -26.41 2.68 17.41
CA GLY A 73 -27.58 2.92 18.26
C GLY A 73 -28.91 3.02 17.50
N THR A 74 -28.92 2.79 16.19
CA THR A 74 -30.14 2.79 15.37
C THR A 74 -30.60 1.36 15.04
N GLU A 75 -31.84 1.22 14.56
CA GLU A 75 -32.35 -0.08 14.06
C GLU A 75 -31.55 -0.64 12.86
N TYR A 76 -30.75 0.19 12.20
CA TYR A 76 -29.93 -0.22 11.06
C TYR A 76 -28.67 -0.97 11.46
N GLU A 77 -28.17 -0.76 12.68
CA GLU A 77 -27.02 -1.49 13.24
C GLU A 77 -27.29 -3.00 13.26
N ALA A 78 -28.47 -3.39 13.76
CA ALA A 78 -28.92 -4.78 13.87
C ALA A 78 -29.05 -5.49 12.51
N ARG A 79 -29.04 -4.75 11.39
CA ARG A 79 -29.06 -5.35 10.04
C ARG A 79 -27.70 -5.90 9.64
N PHE A 80 -26.63 -5.52 10.33
CA PHE A 80 -25.29 -6.04 10.12
C PHE A 80 -24.93 -7.04 11.23
N LYS A 81 -24.28 -8.15 10.84
CA LYS A 81 -23.97 -9.28 11.75
C LYS A 81 -23.25 -8.83 13.02
N ASP A 82 -22.30 -7.91 12.88
CA ASP A 82 -21.46 -7.42 13.97
C ASP A 82 -21.68 -5.91 14.18
N GLY A 83 -22.88 -5.40 13.87
CA GLY A 83 -23.21 -3.97 13.91
C GLY A 83 -22.50 -3.11 12.85
N THR A 84 -21.55 -3.68 12.11
CA THR A 84 -20.66 -2.95 11.20
C THR A 84 -20.80 -3.44 9.75
N PRO A 85 -20.80 -2.54 8.76
CA PRO A 85 -20.76 -2.93 7.35
C PRO A 85 -19.50 -3.73 7.00
N THR A 86 -19.67 -4.77 6.19
CA THR A 86 -18.53 -5.56 5.69
C THR A 86 -17.97 -4.97 4.40
N THR A 87 -16.71 -5.28 4.08
CA THR A 87 -16.10 -4.93 2.78
C THR A 87 -16.92 -5.46 1.60
N GLY A 88 -17.52 -6.64 1.74
CA GLY A 88 -18.42 -7.23 0.74
C GLY A 88 -19.75 -6.47 0.60
N TRP A 89 -20.22 -5.81 1.65
CA TRP A 89 -21.35 -4.88 1.55
C TRP A 89 -20.94 -3.61 0.79
N VAL A 90 -19.81 -2.99 1.16
CA VAL A 90 -19.31 -1.76 0.51
C VAL A 90 -19.07 -1.96 -0.98
N SER A 91 -18.42 -3.06 -1.37
CA SER A 91 -18.19 -3.39 -2.79
C SER A 91 -19.51 -3.46 -3.57
N ARG A 92 -20.55 -4.08 -3.00
CA ARG A 92 -21.88 -4.16 -3.62
C ARG A 92 -22.58 -2.81 -3.65
N PHE A 93 -22.49 -2.02 -2.59
CA PHE A 93 -23.04 -0.67 -2.51
C PHE A 93 -22.42 0.26 -3.57
N LEU A 94 -21.09 0.30 -3.66
CA LEU A 94 -20.36 1.10 -4.65
C LEU A 94 -20.77 0.72 -6.08
N LYS A 95 -20.85 -0.59 -6.37
CA LYS A 95 -21.31 -1.09 -7.67
C LYS A 95 -22.74 -0.65 -7.99
N ARG A 96 -23.66 -0.70 -7.02
CA ARG A 96 -25.06 -0.24 -7.22
C ARG A 96 -25.16 1.26 -7.50
N LYS A 97 -24.33 2.06 -6.85
CA LYS A 97 -24.32 3.54 -6.99
C LYS A 97 -23.45 4.05 -8.13
N GLY A 98 -22.83 3.15 -8.91
CA GLY A 98 -22.00 3.53 -10.05
C GLY A 98 -20.65 4.14 -9.66
N PHE A 99 -20.12 3.78 -8.49
CA PHE A 99 -18.78 4.18 -8.08
C PHE A 99 -17.76 3.09 -8.40
N ASP A 100 -16.61 3.50 -8.94
CA ASP A 100 -15.45 2.62 -9.01
C ASP A 100 -14.93 2.29 -7.61
N THR A 101 -14.59 1.02 -7.40
CA THR A 101 -13.79 0.59 -6.26
C THR A 101 -12.41 1.22 -6.41
N GLY A 102 -12.13 2.24 -5.59
CA GLY A 102 -10.80 2.84 -5.56
C GLY A 102 -9.76 1.77 -5.28
N LYS A 103 -8.59 1.88 -5.90
CA LYS A 103 -7.43 1.08 -5.50
C LYS A 103 -7.00 1.60 -4.14
N ASP A 104 -6.98 0.72 -3.14
CA ASP A 104 -6.40 1.00 -1.82
C ASP A 104 -4.92 1.34 -2.03
N PRO A 105 -4.42 2.50 -1.55
CA PRO A 105 -3.01 2.84 -1.61
C PRO A 105 -2.31 2.10 -0.46
N GLY A 106 -2.39 0.77 -0.46
CA GLY A 106 -2.00 -0.06 0.67
C GLY A 106 -0.54 0.15 1.07
N LEU A 107 0.31 0.54 0.12
CA LEU A 107 1.71 0.90 0.35
C LEU A 107 1.86 2.22 1.09
N GLU A 108 1.10 3.24 0.73
CA GLU A 108 1.14 4.56 1.37
C GLU A 108 0.53 4.51 2.78
N LYS A 109 -0.59 3.81 2.96
CA LYS A 109 -1.19 3.57 4.27
C LYS A 109 -0.25 2.77 5.17
N SER A 110 0.36 1.72 4.63
CA SER A 110 1.37 0.96 5.35
C SER A 110 2.58 1.83 5.71
N ARG A 111 3.13 2.60 4.76
CA ARG A 111 4.22 3.54 5.05
C ARG A 111 3.86 4.52 6.16
N ALA A 112 2.69 5.13 6.11
CA ALA A 112 2.22 6.06 7.15
C ALA A 112 2.12 5.38 8.53
N GLN A 113 1.61 4.15 8.60
CA GLN A 113 1.58 3.37 9.85
C GLN A 113 2.98 3.06 10.39
N TRP A 114 3.97 2.92 9.51
CA TRP A 114 5.36 2.69 9.90
C TRP A 114 6.12 3.96 10.28
N CYS A 115 5.60 5.15 9.96
CA CYS A 115 6.16 6.44 10.35
C CYS A 115 5.88 6.81 11.82
N THR A 116 6.15 5.90 12.76
CA THR A 116 6.10 6.20 14.20
C THR A 116 7.42 6.82 14.67
N VAL A 117 7.40 7.60 15.76
CA VAL A 117 8.61 8.16 16.38
C VAL A 117 9.60 7.05 16.74
N GLU A 118 9.11 5.93 17.24
CA GLU A 118 9.91 4.76 17.61
C GLU A 118 10.63 4.16 16.39
N ASN A 119 9.89 3.91 15.31
CA ASN A 119 10.47 3.36 14.08
C ASN A 119 11.47 4.31 13.43
N LEU A 120 11.18 5.62 13.43
CA LEU A 120 12.10 6.62 12.90
C LEU A 120 13.39 6.68 13.75
N THR A 121 13.26 6.61 15.07
CA THR A 121 14.41 6.56 15.99
C THR A 121 15.24 5.29 15.76
N THR A 122 14.58 4.13 15.63
CA THR A 122 15.27 2.88 15.31
C THR A 122 16.00 2.97 13.98
N HIS A 123 15.34 3.49 12.93
CA HIS A 123 15.94 3.65 11.62
C HIS A 123 17.16 4.58 11.65
N TYR A 124 17.05 5.70 12.36
CA TYR A 124 18.18 6.62 12.57
C TYR A 124 19.35 5.92 13.26
N ASN A 125 19.11 5.22 14.37
CA ASN A 125 20.16 4.53 15.12
C ASN A 125 20.87 3.46 14.28
N VAL A 126 20.12 2.62 13.56
CA VAL A 126 20.68 1.59 12.67
C VAL A 126 21.53 2.23 11.57
N THR A 127 21.05 3.32 10.99
CA THR A 127 21.78 4.03 9.94
C THR A 127 23.05 4.67 10.48
N ARG A 128 22.97 5.34 11.63
CA ARG A 128 24.11 5.94 12.34
C ARG A 128 25.18 4.88 12.62
N ASP A 129 24.80 3.75 13.19
CA ASP A 129 25.72 2.68 13.55
C ASP A 129 26.38 2.08 12.30
N ALA A 130 25.62 1.87 11.22
CA ALA A 130 26.16 1.42 9.94
C ALA A 130 27.16 2.42 9.33
N LEU A 131 26.88 3.72 9.43
CA LEU A 131 27.78 4.78 8.96
C LEU A 131 29.07 4.83 9.79
N LEU A 132 28.99 4.69 11.11
CA LEU A 132 30.17 4.58 11.97
C LEU A 132 30.99 3.31 11.67
N MET A 133 30.33 2.17 11.46
CA MET A 133 30.98 0.91 11.07
C MET A 133 31.72 1.00 9.73
N SER A 134 31.30 1.88 8.83
CA SER A 134 31.97 2.08 7.55
C SER A 134 33.37 2.72 7.67
N ASN A 135 33.72 3.27 8.85
CA ASN A 135 34.97 4.01 9.11
C ASN A 135 35.17 5.25 8.20
N ILE A 136 34.10 5.68 7.51
CA ILE A 136 34.02 6.94 6.75
C ILE A 136 33.54 8.07 7.66
N PHE A 137 32.69 7.75 8.64
CA PHE A 137 32.10 8.67 9.59
C PHE A 137 32.68 8.45 10.99
N GLU A 138 32.66 9.49 11.81
CA GLU A 138 33.04 9.46 13.22
C GLU A 138 32.05 10.27 14.07
N LEU A 139 32.07 10.03 15.38
CA LEU A 139 31.27 10.82 16.33
C LEU A 139 31.77 12.26 16.35
N ASN A 140 30.85 13.20 16.28
CA ASN A 140 31.17 14.62 16.37
C ASN A 140 31.44 15.00 17.84
N PRO A 141 32.67 15.41 18.21
CA PRO A 141 32.97 15.83 19.57
C PRO A 141 32.22 17.09 20.00
N ASP A 142 31.77 17.90 19.03
CA ASP A 142 31.06 19.16 19.26
C ASP A 142 29.53 19.01 19.20
N PHE A 143 29.02 17.77 19.21
CA PHE A 143 27.58 17.52 19.19
C PHE A 143 26.90 18.07 20.46
N ASP A 144 25.78 18.75 20.23
CA ASP A 144 24.98 19.38 21.26
C ASP A 144 23.49 19.11 20.96
N PRO A 145 22.82 18.24 21.74
CA PRO A 145 21.43 17.86 21.48
C PRO A 145 20.44 19.02 21.66
N GLU A 146 20.84 20.11 22.32
CA GLU A 146 20.00 21.29 22.55
C GLU A 146 20.10 22.32 21.42
N LYS A 147 21.01 22.13 20.46
CA LYS A 147 21.15 23.02 19.30
C LYS A 147 20.46 22.44 18.08
N ASP A 148 19.59 23.25 17.47
CA ASP A 148 18.98 22.94 16.19
C ASP A 148 20.05 22.60 15.14
N TYR A 149 19.83 21.49 14.41
CA TYR A 149 20.71 20.97 13.36
C TYR A 149 22.13 20.56 13.80
N SER A 150 22.38 20.38 15.09
CA SER A 150 23.63 19.79 15.56
C SER A 150 23.76 18.35 15.05
N LEU A 151 24.92 18.03 14.45
CA LEU A 151 25.16 16.73 13.83
C LEU A 151 25.90 15.81 14.81
N GLU A 152 25.29 14.68 15.16
CA GLU A 152 25.88 13.68 16.06
C GLU A 152 27.07 12.93 15.42
N ILE A 153 27.02 12.78 14.09
CA ILE A 153 28.07 12.14 13.29
C ILE A 153 28.57 13.09 12.20
N VAL A 154 29.87 13.06 11.95
CA VAL A 154 30.54 13.84 10.92
C VAL A 154 31.40 12.94 10.05
N VAL A 155 31.73 13.39 8.85
CA VAL A 155 32.68 12.66 8.01
C VAL A 155 34.07 12.82 8.57
N LYS A 156 34.73 11.68 8.73
CA LYS A 156 36.09 11.61 9.22
C LYS A 156 37.03 12.32 8.25
N LYS A 157 37.94 13.12 8.80
CA LYS A 157 38.91 13.90 8.02
C LYS A 157 39.69 13.00 7.05
N GLY A 158 39.81 13.43 5.79
CA GLY A 158 40.41 12.67 4.69
C GLY A 158 39.41 11.87 3.85
N ASN A 159 38.16 11.73 4.30
CA ASN A 159 37.08 11.07 3.56
C ASN A 159 36.09 12.06 2.91
N GLU A 160 36.41 13.35 2.84
CA GLU A 160 35.50 14.40 2.35
C GLU A 160 35.07 14.16 0.90
N ARG A 161 35.95 13.55 0.09
CA ARG A 161 35.65 13.15 -1.30
C ARG A 161 34.54 12.10 -1.41
N PHE A 162 34.26 11.35 -0.34
CA PHE A 162 33.15 10.41 -0.33
C PHE A 162 31.81 11.14 -0.36
N LEU A 163 31.68 12.27 0.35
CA LEU A 163 30.47 13.10 0.29
C LEU A 163 30.26 13.65 -1.11
N ASP A 164 31.32 14.11 -1.76
CA ASP A 164 31.25 14.60 -3.15
C ASP A 164 30.86 13.49 -4.15
N ALA A 165 31.16 12.23 -3.85
CA ALA A 165 30.83 11.10 -4.71
C ALA A 165 29.42 10.53 -4.45
N VAL A 166 28.93 10.61 -3.21
CA VAL A 166 27.64 10.04 -2.79
C VAL A 166 26.52 11.08 -2.81
N PHE A 167 26.80 12.30 -2.36
CA PHE A 167 25.84 13.41 -2.27
C PHE A 167 26.10 14.52 -3.27
N GLY A 168 27.28 14.52 -3.92
CA GLY A 168 27.48 15.31 -5.12
C GLY A 168 26.61 14.75 -6.24
N MET A 169 25.38 15.25 -6.34
CA MET A 169 24.53 15.13 -7.52
C MET A 169 25.12 15.95 -8.67
N ASP A 170 26.37 15.72 -9.03
CA ASP A 170 26.95 16.17 -10.28
C ASP A 170 26.90 14.98 -11.24
N GLU A 171 25.77 14.84 -11.94
CA GLU A 171 25.49 13.78 -12.91
C GLU A 171 26.58 13.68 -14.00
N THR A 172 27.42 14.71 -14.17
CA THR A 172 28.53 14.70 -15.14
C THR A 172 29.70 13.80 -14.71
N LYS A 173 29.90 13.53 -13.40
CA LYS A 173 31.02 12.72 -12.89
C LYS A 173 30.78 11.21 -12.98
N VAL A 174 29.53 10.76 -12.91
CA VAL A 174 29.17 9.33 -13.00
C VAL A 174 29.46 8.76 -14.39
N VAL A 175 29.35 9.60 -15.44
CA VAL A 175 29.58 9.17 -16.83
C VAL A 175 31.08 8.92 -17.13
N HIS A 176 32.00 9.59 -16.43
CA HIS A 176 33.44 9.46 -16.68
C HIS A 176 34.11 8.32 -15.91
N SER A 177 33.58 7.90 -14.76
CA SER A 177 34.15 6.79 -13.98
C SER A 177 33.85 5.40 -14.59
N MET A 178 32.77 5.28 -15.39
CA MET A 178 32.44 4.03 -16.09
C MET A 178 33.24 3.81 -17.38
N LYS A 179 33.71 4.87 -18.05
CA LYS A 179 34.57 4.73 -19.25
C LYS A 179 36.02 4.36 -18.93
N ALA A 180 36.54 4.73 -17.76
CA ALA A 180 37.93 4.47 -17.39
C ALA A 180 38.23 2.99 -17.04
N ARG A 181 37.21 2.15 -16.79
CA ARG A 181 37.37 0.73 -16.42
C ARG A 181 37.20 -0.25 -17.59
N GLY A 182 36.91 0.22 -18.79
CA GLY A 182 36.74 -0.61 -19.99
C GLY A 182 37.95 -0.69 -20.93
N GLY A 183 39.08 -0.08 -20.55
CA GLY A 183 40.20 0.19 -21.46
C GLY A 183 41.52 -0.47 -21.09
N GLU A 184 41.54 -1.60 -20.37
CA GLU A 184 42.74 -2.44 -20.26
C GLU A 184 42.34 -3.92 -20.28
N LYS A 185 42.16 -4.45 -21.49
CA LYS A 185 42.45 -5.86 -21.79
C LYS A 185 43.13 -5.93 -23.15
N GLN A 186 44.44 -6.23 -23.06
CA GLN A 186 45.36 -6.85 -24.03
C GLN A 186 45.33 -6.36 -25.48
#